data_AF-A0A7K5HJQ7-F1
#
_entry.id   AF-A0A7K5HJQ7-F1
#
_cell.length_a   1.000
_cell.length_b   1.000
_cell.length_c   1.000
_cell.angle_alpha   90.00
_cell.angle_beta   90.00
_cell.angle_gamma   90.00
#
_symmetry.space_group_name_H-M   'P 1'
#
loop_
_entity.id
_entity.type
_entity.pdbx_description
1 polymer ?
#
loop_
_entity_poly.entity_id
_entity_poly.type
_entity_poly.pdbx_seq_one_letter_code
_entity_poly.pdbx_strand_id
1 'polypeptide(L)'
;MISESSSFVKGVVLGGAFCMLVTLLGHIKVGHGTKAHRHEHHHIQAPNKEDVLNLSEGERAELSTSIRVYCIILVKPKDLGQWAAVKETWSKHCDRAEFYSSEKVRVFDSVALNTNDVWVMMRKAYMIAYERYKDEFNWFFLAYPKTFAIIENLKYFLLKKDPSQPFYIGHTVKSGDLEYVNGEGGIVLSIESLRRFSHVLEDSDKCPEQ
;
A
#
# COMPACT_ATOMS: atom_id res chain seq x y z
N MET A 1 -77.56 14.73 -0.63
CA MET A 1 -76.23 15.18 -1.11
C MET A 1 -75.30 15.65 0.02
N ILE A 2 -75.24 14.96 1.16
CA ILE A 2 -74.32 15.34 2.28
C ILE A 2 -73.40 14.17 2.71
N SER A 3 -73.62 12.96 2.16
CA SER A 3 -72.87 11.77 2.56
C SER A 3 -71.54 11.58 1.82
N GLU A 4 -71.41 12.05 0.57
CA GLU A 4 -70.20 11.82 -0.24
C GLU A 4 -69.05 12.79 0.10
N SER A 5 -69.37 14.03 0.50
CA SER A 5 -68.36 15.03 0.90
C SER A 5 -67.63 14.63 2.19
N SER A 6 -68.29 13.91 3.10
CA SER A 6 -67.68 13.42 4.34
C SER A 6 -66.59 12.38 4.08
N SER A 7 -66.82 11.44 3.15
CA SER A 7 -65.86 10.40 2.79
C SER A 7 -64.63 10.97 2.08
N PHE A 8 -64.83 11.97 1.22
CA PHE A 8 -63.74 12.66 0.54
C PHE A 8 -62.83 13.42 1.52
N VAL A 9 -63.42 14.19 2.45
CA VAL A 9 -62.65 14.94 3.46
C VAL A 9 -61.88 14.00 4.38
N LYS A 10 -62.46 12.86 4.78
CA LYS A 10 -61.75 11.82 5.55
C LYS A 10 -60.57 11.24 4.78
N GLY A 11 -60.71 11.00 3.48
CA GLY A 11 -59.62 10.54 2.62
C GLY A 11 -58.48 11.56 2.52
N VAL A 12 -58.80 12.85 2.38
CA VAL A 12 -57.79 13.93 2.34
C VAL A 12 -57.04 14.02 3.67
N VAL A 13 -57.73 13.92 4.81
CA VAL A 13 -57.10 13.96 6.14
C VAL A 13 -56.20 12.74 6.37
N LEU A 14 -56.67 11.53 6.01
CA LEU A 14 -55.88 10.30 6.13
C LEU A 14 -54.65 10.31 5.22
N GLY A 15 -54.80 10.79 3.98
CA GLY A 15 -53.70 10.94 3.03
C GLY A 15 -52.66 11.96 3.49
N GLY A 16 -53.10 13.10 4.03
CA GLY A 16 -52.22 14.12 4.61
C GLY A 16 -51.46 13.61 5.84
N ALA A 17 -52.14 12.91 6.74
CA ALA A 17 -51.51 12.30 7.91
C ALA A 17 -50.49 11.23 7.51
N PHE A 18 -50.81 10.38 6.52
CA PHE A 18 -49.88 9.38 5.99
C PHE A 18 -48.67 10.02 5.31
N CYS A 19 -48.86 11.08 4.52
CA CYS A 19 -47.77 11.82 3.87
C CYS A 19 -46.84 12.47 4.91
N MET A 20 -47.39 13.08 5.96
CA MET A 20 -46.61 13.61 7.08
C MET A 20 -45.85 12.51 7.86
N LEU A 21 -46.44 11.33 8.00
CA LEU A 21 -45.77 10.19 8.64
C LEU A 21 -44.62 9.66 7.77
N VAL A 22 -44.80 9.59 6.45
CA VAL A 22 -43.75 9.18 5.51
C VAL A 22 -42.63 10.22 5.43
N THR A 23 -42.92 11.52 5.52
CA THR A 23 -41.87 12.56 5.57
C THR A 23 -41.15 12.58 6.92
N LEU A 24 -41.85 12.35 8.04
CA LEU A 24 -41.19 12.17 9.35
C LEU A 24 -40.31 10.92 9.38
N LEU A 25 -40.79 9.79 8.84
CA LEU A 25 -40.02 8.55 8.72
C LEU A 25 -38.90 8.67 7.68
N GLY A 26 -39.07 9.46 6.63
CA GLY A 26 -38.04 9.76 5.63
C GLY A 26 -36.92 10.67 6.16
N HIS A 27 -37.20 11.44 7.22
CA HIS A 27 -36.18 12.16 7.99
C HIS A 27 -35.44 11.27 9.00
N ILE A 28 -35.97 10.09 9.33
CA ILE A 28 -35.16 9.02 9.91
C ILE A 28 -34.29 8.49 8.78
N LYS A 29 -33.11 9.10 8.59
CA LYS A 29 -32.01 8.47 7.89
C LYS A 29 -31.75 7.14 8.61
N VAL A 30 -32.36 6.06 8.13
CA VAL A 30 -31.73 4.74 8.15
C VAL A 30 -30.48 4.96 7.33
N GLY A 31 -29.40 5.28 8.03
CA GLY A 31 -28.07 5.26 7.51
C GLY A 31 -27.75 3.83 7.13
N HIS A 32 -28.30 3.36 6.01
CA HIS A 32 -27.56 2.47 5.15
C HIS A 32 -26.45 3.33 4.55
N GLY A 33 -25.49 3.67 5.41
CA GLY A 33 -24.17 4.02 4.96
C GLY A 33 -23.69 2.79 4.25
N THR A 34 -23.85 2.76 2.93
CA THR A 34 -22.71 2.41 2.10
C THR A 34 -21.58 3.27 2.64
N LYS A 35 -20.83 2.71 3.60
CA LYS A 35 -19.45 3.08 3.84
C LYS A 35 -18.75 2.75 2.52
N ALA A 36 -18.96 3.60 1.51
CA ALA A 36 -17.87 3.96 0.64
C ALA A 36 -16.82 4.43 1.64
N HIS A 37 -15.88 3.54 1.94
CA HIS A 37 -14.69 3.90 2.69
C HIS A 37 -14.13 5.07 1.90
N ARG A 38 -14.36 6.28 2.42
CA ARG A 38 -13.71 7.48 1.93
C ARG A 38 -12.26 7.24 2.29
N HIS A 39 -11.52 6.62 1.38
CA HIS A 39 -10.08 6.57 1.46
C HIS A 39 -9.67 8.04 1.40
N GLU A 40 -9.43 8.64 2.56
CA GLU A 40 -8.74 9.92 2.60
C GLU A 40 -7.34 9.63 2.09
N HIS A 41 -7.13 9.90 0.81
CA HIS A 41 -5.80 9.90 0.21
C HIS A 41 -5.06 11.06 0.86
N HIS A 42 -4.45 10.80 2.02
CA HIS A 42 -3.46 11.69 2.56
C HIS A 42 -2.31 11.67 1.57
N HIS A 43 -2.15 12.76 0.81
CA HIS A 43 -0.93 12.99 0.04
C HIS A 43 0.23 12.86 1.02
N ILE A 44 1.00 11.78 0.90
CA ILE A 44 2.11 11.50 1.80
C ILE A 44 3.20 12.51 1.47
N GLN A 45 3.36 13.51 2.33
CA GLN A 45 4.38 14.53 2.15
C GLN A 45 5.66 14.13 2.86
N ALA A 46 6.78 14.49 2.23
CA ALA A 46 8.08 14.45 2.87
C ALA A 46 8.09 15.42 4.07
N PRO A 47 8.92 15.17 5.10
CA PRO A 47 9.15 16.15 6.15
C PRO A 47 9.59 17.50 5.59
N ASN A 48 9.20 18.59 6.24
CA ASN A 48 9.76 19.90 5.94
C ASN A 48 11.27 19.89 6.24
N LYS A 49 12.06 20.42 5.30
CA LYS A 49 13.52 20.58 5.43
C LYS A 49 13.91 21.39 6.67
N GLU A 50 13.21 22.48 6.98
CA GLU A 50 13.50 23.29 8.18
C GLU A 50 13.34 22.46 9.46
N ASP A 51 12.26 21.68 9.56
CA ASP A 51 12.05 20.80 10.71
C ASP A 51 13.20 19.80 10.89
N VAL A 52 13.67 19.21 9.79
CA VAL A 52 14.76 18.22 9.82
C VAL A 52 16.10 18.87 10.16
N LEU A 53 16.33 20.11 9.74
CA LEU A 53 17.53 20.87 10.09
C LEU A 53 17.54 21.29 11.56
N ASN A 54 16.37 21.50 12.16
CA ASN A 54 16.21 21.86 13.56
C ASN A 54 16.35 20.67 14.53
N LEU A 55 16.37 19.43 14.04
CA LEU A 55 16.65 18.25 14.86
C LEU A 55 18.07 18.33 15.44
N SER A 56 18.24 17.91 16.69
CA SER A 56 19.56 17.73 17.29
C SER A 56 20.36 16.63 16.55
N GLU A 57 21.67 16.61 16.75
CA GLU A 57 22.52 15.54 16.20
C GLU A 57 22.10 14.15 16.71
N GLY A 58 21.72 14.05 17.99
CA GLY A 58 21.21 12.83 18.60
C GLY A 58 19.91 12.35 17.95
N GLU A 59 18.92 13.24 17.80
CA GLU A 59 17.64 12.91 17.13
C GLU A 59 17.85 12.49 15.68
N ARG A 60 18.74 13.17 14.95
CA ARG A 60 19.07 12.80 13.55
C ARG A 60 19.71 11.43 13.48
N ALA A 61 20.65 11.12 14.36
CA ALA A 61 21.28 9.81 14.42
C ALA A 61 20.25 8.73 14.77
N GLU A 62 19.45 8.94 15.81
CA GLU A 62 18.41 8.00 16.23
C GLU A 62 17.40 7.72 15.11
N LEU A 63 16.85 8.77 14.49
CA LEU A 63 15.92 8.63 13.37
C LEU A 63 16.56 7.93 12.17
N SER A 64 17.79 8.27 11.83
CA SER A 64 18.53 7.61 10.74
C SER A 64 18.71 6.12 11.00
N THR A 65 19.04 5.74 12.25
CA THR A 65 19.14 4.32 12.64
C THR A 65 17.80 3.61 12.73
N SER A 66 16.72 4.34 12.99
CA SER A 66 15.37 3.79 13.08
C SER A 66 14.81 3.39 11.72
N ILE A 67 15.20 4.07 10.63
CA ILE A 67 14.70 3.76 9.29
C ILE A 67 15.58 2.70 8.62
N ARG A 68 15.08 1.46 8.59
CA ARG A 68 15.76 0.29 8.03
C ARG A 68 15.03 -0.21 6.79
N VAL A 69 15.64 0.04 5.63
CA VAL A 69 15.10 -0.27 4.30
C VAL A 69 15.70 -1.56 3.77
N TYR A 70 14.83 -2.56 3.59
CA TYR A 70 15.12 -3.81 2.91
C TYR A 70 14.75 -3.69 1.43
N CYS A 71 15.71 -3.86 0.53
CA CYS A 71 15.49 -3.79 -0.91
C CYS A 71 15.26 -5.18 -1.51
N ILE A 72 14.05 -5.40 -2.05
CA ILE A 72 13.63 -6.59 -2.78
C ILE A 72 13.85 -6.30 -4.27
N ILE A 73 14.89 -6.86 -4.88
CA ILE A 73 15.22 -6.59 -6.29
C ILE A 73 14.74 -7.78 -7.12
N LEU A 74 13.57 -7.66 -7.75
CA LEU A 74 13.02 -8.68 -8.64
C LEU A 74 13.72 -8.64 -9.99
N VAL A 75 14.31 -9.75 -10.39
CA VAL A 75 15.21 -9.78 -11.54
C VAL A 75 15.04 -11.04 -12.40
N LYS A 76 15.40 -10.96 -13.68
CA LYS A 76 15.38 -12.11 -14.62
C LYS A 76 16.78 -12.40 -15.17
N PRO A 77 17.20 -13.68 -15.30
CA PRO A 77 18.57 -14.05 -15.68
C PRO A 77 19.05 -13.43 -17.00
N LYS A 78 18.14 -13.05 -17.90
CA LYS A 78 18.47 -12.38 -19.17
C LYS A 78 19.04 -10.97 -19.00
N ASP A 79 18.88 -10.34 -17.83
CA ASP A 79 19.19 -8.92 -17.60
C ASP A 79 20.49 -8.72 -16.77
N LEU A 80 21.46 -9.64 -16.81
CA LEU A 80 22.64 -9.64 -15.90
C LEU A 80 23.41 -8.31 -15.84
N GLY A 81 23.51 -7.58 -16.95
CA GLY A 81 24.16 -6.27 -16.99
C GLY A 81 23.46 -5.23 -16.10
N GLN A 82 22.12 -5.26 -16.07
CA GLN A 82 21.32 -4.40 -15.20
C GLN A 82 21.47 -4.80 -13.73
N TRP A 83 21.58 -6.11 -13.44
CA TRP A 83 21.81 -6.58 -12.06
C TRP A 83 23.17 -6.09 -11.55
N ALA A 84 24.21 -6.17 -12.38
CA ALA A 84 25.54 -5.66 -12.06
C ALA A 84 25.49 -4.16 -11.79
N ALA A 85 24.80 -3.39 -12.63
CA ALA A 85 24.62 -1.95 -12.41
C ALA A 85 23.93 -1.68 -11.06
N VAL A 86 22.83 -2.35 -10.75
CA VAL A 86 22.11 -2.20 -9.46
C VAL A 86 23.03 -2.58 -8.28
N LYS A 87 23.70 -3.73 -8.36
CA LYS A 87 24.61 -4.25 -7.32
C LYS A 87 25.79 -3.31 -7.07
N GLU A 88 26.34 -2.71 -8.11
CA GLU A 88 27.51 -1.86 -8.01
C GLU A 88 27.19 -0.40 -7.68
N THR A 89 25.92 0.00 -7.71
CA THR A 89 25.48 1.38 -7.48
C THR A 89 24.54 1.49 -6.27
N TRP A 90 23.27 1.85 -6.49
CA TRP A 90 22.36 2.32 -5.47
C TRP A 90 21.95 1.27 -4.44
N SER A 91 21.99 -0.03 -4.78
CA SER A 91 21.60 -1.08 -3.84
C SER A 91 22.55 -1.18 -2.63
N LYS A 92 23.80 -0.69 -2.76
CA LYS A 92 24.76 -0.56 -1.65
C LYS A 92 24.30 0.39 -0.55
N HIS A 93 23.34 1.26 -0.86
CA HIS A 93 22.78 2.25 0.07
C HIS A 93 21.54 1.75 0.79
N CYS A 94 20.99 0.59 0.39
CA CYS A 94 19.99 -0.12 1.18
C CYS A 94 20.64 -0.69 2.45
N ASP A 95 19.90 -0.78 3.56
CA ASP A 95 20.41 -1.44 4.77
C ASP A 95 20.63 -2.94 4.52
N ARG A 96 19.83 -3.52 3.62
CA ARG A 96 20.06 -4.83 3.00
C ARG A 96 19.40 -4.86 1.64
N ALA A 97 20.01 -5.57 0.68
CA ALA A 97 19.44 -5.80 -0.63
C ALA A 97 19.59 -7.27 -1.03
N GLU A 98 18.51 -7.89 -1.51
CA GLU A 98 18.54 -9.25 -2.06
C GLU A 98 17.95 -9.27 -3.47
N PHE A 99 18.58 -10.05 -4.34
CA PHE A 99 18.15 -10.27 -5.71
C PHE A 99 17.29 -11.53 -5.78
N TYR A 100 16.06 -11.41 -6.27
CA TYR A 100 15.11 -12.50 -6.37
C TYR A 100 14.89 -12.86 -7.84
N SER A 101 15.19 -14.11 -8.20
CA SER A 101 15.27 -14.58 -9.58
C SER A 101 14.50 -15.88 -9.76
N SER A 102 14.13 -16.22 -11.00
CA SER A 102 13.53 -17.51 -11.33
C SER A 102 14.46 -18.67 -10.98
N GLU A 103 15.77 -18.48 -11.08
CA GLU A 103 16.82 -19.46 -10.77
C GLU A 103 17.97 -18.87 -9.94
N LYS A 104 18.78 -19.75 -9.33
CA LYS A 104 19.95 -19.36 -8.52
C LYS A 104 21.09 -18.91 -9.42
N VAL A 105 21.48 -17.64 -9.30
CA VAL A 105 22.61 -17.04 -10.01
C VAL A 105 23.69 -16.70 -8.99
N ARG A 106 24.74 -17.52 -8.94
CA ARG A 106 25.77 -17.48 -7.88
C ARG A 106 26.49 -16.14 -7.76
N VAL A 107 26.79 -15.48 -8.89
CA VAL A 107 27.52 -14.19 -8.93
C VAL A 107 26.78 -13.08 -8.18
N PHE A 108 25.46 -13.17 -8.10
CA PHE A 108 24.59 -12.20 -7.43
C PHE A 108 24.01 -12.73 -6.11
N ASP A 109 24.41 -13.93 -5.69
CA ASP A 109 23.82 -14.67 -4.57
C ASP A 109 22.29 -14.66 -4.56
N SER A 110 21.66 -14.77 -5.74
CA SER A 110 20.21 -14.55 -5.84
C SER A 110 19.39 -15.57 -5.04
N VAL A 111 18.21 -15.19 -4.58
CA VAL A 111 17.20 -16.10 -4.05
C VAL A 111 16.43 -16.69 -5.23
N ALA A 112 16.42 -18.01 -5.36
CA ALA A 112 15.70 -18.71 -6.43
C ALA A 112 14.23 -18.92 -6.06
N LEU A 113 13.33 -18.46 -6.92
CA LEU A 113 11.87 -18.53 -6.75
C LEU A 113 11.20 -19.64 -7.55
N ASN A 114 11.95 -20.28 -8.47
CA ASN A 114 11.53 -21.41 -9.29
C ASN A 114 10.27 -21.12 -10.12
N THR A 115 10.14 -19.90 -10.65
CA THR A 115 9.06 -19.49 -11.54
C THR A 115 9.48 -18.29 -12.38
N ASN A 116 8.97 -18.17 -13.61
CA ASN A 116 9.20 -17.03 -14.51
C ASN A 116 8.05 -16.02 -14.51
N ASP A 117 6.94 -16.38 -13.86
CA ASP A 117 5.79 -15.50 -13.69
C ASP A 117 6.14 -14.38 -12.68
N VAL A 118 6.06 -13.13 -13.13
CA VAL A 118 6.49 -11.97 -12.33
C VAL A 118 5.60 -11.75 -11.11
N TRP A 119 4.30 -12.05 -11.24
CA TRP A 119 3.36 -11.92 -10.13
C TRP A 119 3.65 -12.97 -9.05
N VAL A 120 3.84 -14.24 -9.44
CA VAL A 120 4.23 -15.30 -8.51
C VAL A 120 5.60 -15.01 -7.89
N MET A 121 6.55 -14.49 -8.67
CA MET A 121 7.85 -14.07 -8.14
C MET A 121 7.70 -12.98 -7.08
N MET A 122 6.88 -11.95 -7.35
CA MET A 122 6.63 -10.85 -6.42
C MET A 122 6.02 -11.35 -5.12
N ARG A 123 4.97 -12.20 -5.19
CA ARG A 123 4.34 -12.80 -4.01
C ARG A 123 5.35 -13.55 -3.15
N LYS A 124 6.11 -14.46 -3.75
CA LYS A 124 7.13 -15.24 -3.03
C LYS A 124 8.23 -14.36 -2.46
N ALA A 125 8.69 -13.35 -3.19
CA ALA A 125 9.73 -12.44 -2.72
C ALA A 125 9.27 -11.65 -1.48
N TYR A 126 8.05 -11.12 -1.50
CA TYR A 126 7.46 -10.45 -0.35
C TYR A 126 7.28 -11.36 0.86
N MET A 127 6.75 -12.57 0.67
CA MET A 127 6.59 -13.53 1.77
C MET A 127 7.96 -13.91 2.37
N ILE A 128 8.95 -14.21 1.54
CA ILE A 128 10.30 -14.55 2.01
C ILE A 128 10.94 -13.36 2.75
N ALA A 129 10.81 -12.15 2.21
CA ALA A 129 11.35 -10.95 2.84
C ALA A 129 10.67 -10.68 4.19
N TYR A 130 9.34 -10.79 4.25
CA TYR A 130 8.59 -10.63 5.49
C TYR A 130 9.02 -11.66 6.54
N GLU A 131 8.98 -12.95 6.21
CA GLU A 131 9.26 -14.00 7.19
C GLU A 131 10.70 -13.97 7.71
N ARG A 132 11.68 -13.61 6.86
CA ARG A 132 13.08 -13.54 7.29
C ARG A 132 13.43 -12.27 8.05
N TYR A 133 12.79 -11.14 7.74
CA TYR A 133 13.30 -9.82 8.09
C TYR A 133 12.29 -8.90 8.80
N LYS A 134 11.10 -9.40 9.14
CA LYS A 134 10.05 -8.63 9.84
C LYS A 134 10.47 -8.01 11.17
N ASP A 135 11.46 -8.60 11.85
CA ASP A 135 11.94 -8.12 13.15
C ASP A 135 13.17 -7.20 13.04
N GLU A 136 13.79 -7.12 11.85
CA GLU A 136 15.02 -6.34 11.62
C GLU A 136 14.78 -5.07 10.78
N PHE A 137 13.75 -5.07 9.94
CA PHE A 137 13.47 -4.00 8.99
C PHE A 137 12.02 -3.54 9.08
N ASN A 138 11.81 -2.24 8.89
CA ASN A 138 10.49 -1.63 8.99
C ASN A 138 9.97 -1.09 7.66
N TRP A 139 10.81 -1.03 6.63
CA TRP A 139 10.45 -0.62 5.28
C TRP A 139 10.98 -1.59 4.24
N PHE A 140 10.15 -1.95 3.27
CA PHE A 140 10.47 -2.90 2.21
C PHE A 140 10.28 -2.21 0.87
N PHE A 141 11.34 -2.13 0.08
CA PHE A 141 11.35 -1.47 -1.22
C PHE A 141 11.50 -2.50 -2.33
N LEU A 142 10.42 -2.74 -3.07
CA LEU A 142 10.44 -3.55 -4.28
C LEU A 142 10.93 -2.73 -5.47
N ALA A 143 11.93 -3.26 -6.15
CA ALA A 143 12.52 -2.66 -7.34
C ALA A 143 12.72 -3.70 -8.45
N TYR A 144 12.87 -3.20 -9.68
CA TYR A 144 13.18 -3.99 -10.86
C TYR A 144 14.60 -3.67 -11.35
N PRO A 145 15.19 -4.45 -12.29
CA PRO A 145 16.57 -4.20 -12.73
C PRO A 145 16.74 -2.84 -13.43
N LYS A 146 15.65 -2.27 -13.94
CA LYS A 146 15.62 -0.96 -14.61
C LYS A 146 15.40 0.21 -13.65
N THR A 147 15.14 -0.05 -12.37
CA THR A 147 14.91 0.99 -11.37
C THR A 147 16.24 1.60 -10.94
N PHE A 148 16.27 2.93 -10.82
CA PHE A 148 17.34 3.67 -10.13
C PHE A 148 16.71 4.43 -8.97
N ALA A 149 17.26 4.26 -7.76
CA ALA A 149 16.75 4.89 -6.56
C ALA A 149 17.87 5.61 -5.80
N ILE A 150 17.54 6.72 -5.16
CA ILE A 150 18.43 7.38 -4.18
C ILE A 150 17.89 7.01 -2.81
N ILE A 151 18.51 6.03 -2.16
CA ILE A 151 17.96 5.44 -0.92
C ILE A 151 17.93 6.46 0.22
N GLU A 152 18.87 7.39 0.26
CA GLU A 152 18.89 8.50 1.22
C GLU A 152 17.66 9.40 1.07
N ASN A 153 17.22 9.67 -0.17
CA ASN A 153 16.00 10.45 -0.43
C ASN A 153 14.76 9.65 0.01
N LEU A 154 14.76 8.33 -0.20
CA LEU A 154 13.70 7.48 0.32
C LEU A 154 13.66 7.50 1.86
N LYS A 155 14.80 7.32 2.53
CA LYS A 155 14.87 7.38 4.00
C LYS A 155 14.42 8.73 4.54
N TYR A 156 14.83 9.82 3.88
CA TYR A 156 14.36 11.17 4.19
C TYR A 156 12.83 11.28 4.09
N PHE A 157 12.23 10.76 3.02
CA PHE A 157 10.79 10.75 2.83
C PHE A 157 10.04 9.99 3.94
N LEU A 158 10.66 8.92 4.46
CA LEU A 158 10.09 8.03 5.47
C LEU A 158 10.30 8.51 6.92
N LEU A 159 11.17 9.49 7.17
CA LEU A 159 11.68 9.87 8.50
C LEU A 159 10.61 10.11 9.57
N LYS A 160 9.45 10.68 9.20
CA LYS A 160 8.34 11.00 10.11
C LYS A 160 7.13 10.07 9.92
N LYS A 161 7.31 8.91 9.30
CA LYS A 161 6.23 7.94 9.04
C LYS A 161 6.34 6.81 10.05
N ASP A 162 5.23 6.51 10.71
CA ASP A 162 5.13 5.37 11.61
C ASP A 162 4.97 4.07 10.80
N PRO A 163 5.97 3.17 10.80
CA PRO A 163 5.90 1.94 10.02
C PRO A 163 4.87 0.93 10.56
N SER A 164 4.29 1.16 11.75
CA SER A 164 3.14 0.40 12.25
C SER A 164 1.82 0.74 11.52
N GLN A 165 1.82 1.79 10.70
CA GLN A 165 0.69 2.15 9.84
C GLN A 165 0.84 1.55 8.44
N PRO A 166 -0.25 1.16 7.77
CA PRO A 166 -0.21 0.41 6.51
C PRO A 166 0.09 1.31 5.29
N PHE A 167 1.32 1.81 5.20
CA PHE A 167 1.79 2.57 4.05
C PHE A 167 2.06 1.70 2.82
N TYR A 168 1.43 2.05 1.68
CA TYR A 168 1.67 1.53 0.33
C TYR A 168 2.01 2.72 -0.58
N ILE A 169 3.29 2.86 -0.91
CA ILE A 169 3.85 4.10 -1.46
C ILE A 169 4.52 3.82 -2.81
N GLY A 170 4.32 4.73 -3.75
CA GLY A 170 5.07 4.82 -5.01
C GLY A 170 4.33 5.70 -6.01
N HIS A 171 4.58 5.48 -7.30
CA HIS A 171 3.86 6.19 -8.36
C HIS A 171 2.44 5.63 -8.52
N THR A 172 1.48 6.30 -7.90
CA THR A 172 0.07 5.92 -7.96
C THR A 172 -0.54 6.25 -9.32
N VAL A 173 -1.17 5.26 -9.93
CA VAL A 173 -1.89 5.36 -11.20
C VAL A 173 -3.34 4.94 -11.01
N LYS A 174 -4.24 5.51 -11.81
CA LYS A 174 -5.66 5.20 -11.79
C LYS A 174 -6.08 4.53 -13.10
N SER A 175 -6.75 3.38 -13.00
CA SER A 175 -7.33 2.64 -14.12
C SER A 175 -8.79 2.33 -13.80
N GLY A 176 -9.71 3.09 -14.42
CA GLY A 176 -11.12 3.06 -14.03
C GLY A 176 -11.31 3.51 -12.58
N ASP A 177 -11.95 2.67 -11.77
CA ASP A 177 -12.14 2.90 -10.33
C ASP A 177 -11.00 2.34 -9.48
N LEU A 178 -10.04 1.62 -10.08
CA LEU A 178 -8.90 1.06 -9.37
C LEU A 178 -7.75 2.08 -9.32
N GLU A 179 -7.23 2.29 -8.12
CA GLU A 179 -6.02 3.07 -7.89
C GLU A 179 -4.96 2.17 -7.27
N TYR A 180 -3.76 2.14 -7.87
CA TYR A 180 -2.67 1.25 -7.46
C TYR A 180 -1.31 1.90 -7.72
N VAL A 181 -0.27 1.40 -7.04
CA VAL A 181 1.10 1.84 -7.29
C VAL A 181 1.65 1.08 -8.49
N ASN A 182 2.07 1.80 -9.52
CA ASN A 182 2.78 1.23 -10.65
C ASN A 182 4.16 0.71 -10.18
N GLY A 183 4.41 -0.57 -10.42
CA GLY A 183 5.67 -1.23 -10.05
C GLY A 183 6.91 -0.67 -10.77
N GLU A 184 6.78 -0.06 -11.94
CA GLU A 184 7.95 0.45 -12.69
C GLU A 184 8.77 1.50 -11.91
N GLY A 185 8.09 2.32 -11.10
CA GLY A 185 8.73 3.31 -10.20
C GLY A 185 9.26 2.72 -8.89
N GLY A 186 9.04 1.43 -8.66
CA GLY A 186 9.25 0.76 -7.39
C GLY A 186 8.09 0.95 -6.41
N ILE A 187 7.98 0.03 -5.45
CA ILE A 187 6.92 0.00 -4.44
C ILE A 187 7.56 -0.02 -3.06
N VAL A 188 7.14 0.89 -2.19
CA VAL A 188 7.57 0.91 -0.78
C VAL A 188 6.40 0.49 0.10
N LEU A 189 6.64 -0.54 0.91
CA LEU A 189 5.70 -1.02 1.93
C LEU A 189 6.30 -0.79 3.31
N SER A 190 5.47 -0.32 4.23
CA SER A 190 5.75 -0.44 5.66
C SER A 190 5.70 -1.91 6.09
N ILE A 191 6.29 -2.22 7.25
CA ILE A 191 6.16 -3.54 7.87
C ILE A 191 4.69 -3.92 8.11
N GLU A 192 3.83 -2.98 8.52
CA GLU A 192 2.41 -3.26 8.71
C GLU A 192 1.70 -3.59 7.40
N SER A 193 1.99 -2.86 6.32
CA SER A 193 1.46 -3.19 4.99
C SER A 193 1.89 -4.57 4.53
N LEU A 194 3.18 -4.88 4.67
CA LEU A 194 3.72 -6.16 4.24
C LEU A 194 3.15 -7.31 5.08
N ARG A 195 2.97 -7.11 6.39
CA ARG A 195 2.27 -8.05 7.26
C ARG A 195 0.85 -8.32 6.76
N ARG A 196 0.04 -7.29 6.54
CA ARG A 196 -1.34 -7.44 6.05
C ARG A 196 -1.37 -8.13 4.70
N PHE A 197 -0.45 -7.75 3.81
CA PHE A 197 -0.34 -8.33 2.48
C PHE A 197 0.01 -9.81 2.55
N SER A 198 0.99 -10.21 3.36
CA SER A 198 1.37 -11.61 3.55
C SER A 198 0.20 -12.47 4.03
N HIS A 199 -0.58 -12.00 5.01
CA HIS A 199 -1.78 -12.72 5.46
C HIS A 199 -2.84 -12.89 4.37
N VAL A 200 -2.99 -11.91 3.46
CA VAL A 200 -3.92 -12.02 2.33
C VAL A 200 -3.38 -12.98 1.26
N LEU A 201 -2.07 -13.05 1.06
CA LEU A 201 -1.46 -13.98 0.11
C LEU A 201 -1.56 -15.44 0.56
N GLU A 202 -1.62 -15.70 1.86
CA GLU A 202 -1.81 -17.04 2.43
C GLU A 202 -3.28 -17.49 2.41
N ASP A 203 -4.22 -16.55 2.27
CA ASP A 203 -5.65 -16.80 2.24
C ASP A 203 -6.11 -17.09 0.79
N SER A 204 -6.26 -18.37 0.46
CA SER A 204 -6.64 -18.83 -0.88
C SER A 204 -8.00 -18.30 -1.36
N ASP A 205 -8.90 -17.94 -0.43
CA ASP A 205 -10.21 -17.40 -0.76
C ASP A 205 -10.12 -15.93 -1.20
N LYS A 206 -9.12 -15.20 -0.71
CA LYS A 206 -8.88 -13.78 -1.06
C LYS A 206 -7.87 -13.61 -2.19
N CYS A 207 -6.86 -14.47 -2.28
CA CYS A 207 -5.83 -14.44 -3.32
C CYS A 207 -5.61 -15.83 -3.92
N PRO A 208 -6.51 -16.29 -4.81
CA PRO A 208 -6.38 -17.61 -5.40
C PRO A 208 -5.08 -17.73 -6.20
N GLU A 209 -4.39 -18.87 -6.05
CA GLU A 209 -3.25 -19.24 -6.88
C GLU A 209 -3.72 -19.59 -8.29
N GLN A 210 -3.97 -18.57 -9.11
CA GLN A 210 -4.08 -18.73 -10.57
C GLN A 210 -2.71 -18.66 -11.23
#